data_AF-W2T957-F1
#
_entry.id   AF-W2T957-F1
#
_cell.length_a   1.000
_cell.length_b   1.000
_cell.length_c   1.000
_cell.angle_alpha   90.00
_cell.angle_beta   90.00
_cell.angle_gamma   90.00
#
_symmetry.space_group_name_H-M   'P 1'
#
loop_
_entity.id
_entity.type
_entity.pdbx_description
1 polymer ?
#
loop_
_entity_poly.entity_id
_entity_poly.type
_entity_poly.pdbx_seq_one_letter_code
_entity_poly.pdbx_strand_id
1 'polypeptide(L)' 'MLNSLIAVRRRGYSTSGGHRKPFQMIVITHDDHLVDKLMIGSKPEFIYVLGKDNSGISHVRRQYSDGRSEEANGNPYGR' A
#
# COMPACT_ATOMS: atom_id res chain seq x y z
N MET A 1 -12.05 5.74 -12.40
CA MET A 1 -10.64 5.30 -12.33
C MET A 1 -10.43 4.17 -11.32
N LEU A 2 -10.89 4.30 -10.06
CA LEU A 2 -10.73 3.27 -9.01
C LEU A 2 -11.27 1.87 -9.40
N ASN A 3 -12.44 1.78 -10.03
CA ASN A 3 -13.01 0.50 -10.48
C ASN A 3 -12.11 -0.22 -11.50
N SER A 4 -11.38 0.54 -12.33
CA SER A 4 -10.43 -0.02 -13.28
C SER A 4 -9.21 -0.63 -12.57
N LEU A 5 -8.70 0.03 -11.52
CA LEU A 5 -7.62 -0.51 -10.68
C LEU A 5 -8.05 -1.80 -9.96
N ILE A 6 -9.26 -1.81 -9.39
CA ILE A 6 -9.83 -3.02 -8.77
C ILE A 6 -9.94 -4.16 -9.79
N ALA A 7 -10.40 -3.86 -11.00
CA ALA A 7 -10.53 -4.84 -12.07
C ALA A 7 -9.18 -5.40 -12.54
N VAL A 8 -8.15 -4.56 -12.62
CA VAL A 8 -6.77 -4.97 -12.96
C VAL A 8 -6.20 -5.90 -11.89
N ARG A 9 -6.37 -5.58 -10.60
CA ARG A 9 -5.94 -6.45 -9.49
C ARG A 9 -6.57 -7.85 -9.60
N ARG A 10 -7.88 -7.92 -9.86
CA ARG A 10 -8.62 -9.21 -9.95
C ARG A 10 -8.20 -10.07 -11.14
N ARG A 11 -7.82 -9.45 -12.28
CA ARG A 11 -7.45 -10.21 -13.49
C ARG A 11 -6.01 -10.71 -13.48
N GLY A 12 -5.14 -10.10 -12.68
CA GLY A 12 -3.70 -10.28 -12.82
C GLY A 12 -3.21 -9.78 -14.18
N TYR A 13 -1.95 -10.04 -14.50
CA TYR A 13 -1.40 -9.76 -15.84
C TYR A 13 -0.83 -11.04 -16.46
N SER A 14 -1.01 -11.19 -17.76
CA SER A 14 -0.48 -12.31 -18.53
C SER A 14 0.96 -11.99 -18.94
N THR A 15 1.88 -12.93 -18.71
CA THR A 15 3.24 -12.84 -19.26
C THR A 15 3.26 -13.43 -20.67
N SER A 16 4.32 -13.13 -21.44
CA SER A 16 4.54 -13.66 -22.80
C SER A 16 4.53 -15.20 -22.88
N GLY A 17 4.76 -15.90 -21.76
CA GLY A 17 4.68 -17.35 -21.63
C GLY A 17 3.31 -17.90 -21.21
N GLY A 18 2.24 -17.10 -21.20
CA GLY A 18 0.89 -17.54 -20.86
C GLY A 18 0.61 -17.71 -19.36
N HIS A 19 1.59 -17.44 -18.49
CA HIS A 19 1.40 -17.50 -17.05
C HIS A 19 0.70 -16.24 -16.53
N ARG A 20 -0.36 -16.42 -15.74
CA ARG A 20 -1.01 -15.32 -15.01
C ARG A 20 -0.22 -15.03 -13.73
N LYS A 21 0.35 -13.83 -13.63
CA LYS A 21 1.01 -13.36 -12.41
C LYS A 21 0.10 -12.46 -11.59
N PRO A 22 0.21 -12.51 -10.24
CA PRO A 22 -0.49 -11.56 -9.37
C PRO A 22 -0.02 -10.14 -9.68
N PHE A 23 -0.97 -9.21 -9.77
CA PHE A 23 -0.69 -7.80 -10.04
C PHE A 23 -0.22 -7.10 -8.76
N GLN A 24 0.96 -6.49 -8.79
CA GLN A 24 1.45 -5.63 -7.71
C GLN A 24 1.07 -4.18 -7.99
N MET A 25 0.55 -3.49 -6.97
CA MET A 25 0.02 -2.14 -7.10
C MET A 25 0.55 -1.27 -5.95
N ILE A 26 1.10 -0.11 -6.30
CA ILE A 26 1.48 0.93 -5.33
C ILE A 26 0.63 2.16 -5.64
N VAL A 27 -0.01 2.70 -4.61
CA VAL A 27 -0.82 3.93 -4.70
C VAL A 27 -0.22 4.95 -3.75
N ILE A 28 0.08 6.14 -4.26
CA ILE A 28 0.52 7.29 -3.48
C ILE A 28 -0.61 8.32 -3.55
N THR A 29 -1.18 8.65 -2.40
CA THR A 29 -2.29 9.62 -2.30
C THR A 29 -2.24 10.32 -0.95
N HIS A 30 -2.80 11.52 -0.90
CA HIS A 30 -3.11 12.26 0.34
C HIS A 30 -4.63 12.41 0.55
N ASP A 31 -5.44 11.78 -0.30
CA ASP A 31 -6.91 11.81 -0.26
C ASP A 31 -7.44 10.64 0.60
N ASP A 32 -7.91 10.96 1.80
CA ASP A 32 -8.47 9.99 2.76
C ASP A 32 -9.70 9.25 2.20
N HIS A 33 -10.54 9.91 1.40
CA HIS A 33 -11.71 9.27 0.79
C HIS A 33 -11.31 8.21 -0.24
N LEU A 34 -10.18 8.39 -0.92
CA LEU A 34 -9.63 7.36 -1.81
C LEU A 34 -9.06 6.18 -1.01
N VAL A 35 -8.39 6.44 0.12
CA VAL A 35 -7.87 5.42 1.01
C VAL A 35 -9.01 4.53 1.52
N ASP A 36 -10.11 5.11 2.01
CA ASP A 36 -11.27 4.35 2.50
C ASP A 36 -11.85 3.41 1.43
N LYS A 37 -12.03 3.93 0.20
CA LYS A 37 -12.55 3.12 -0.90
C LYS A 37 -11.59 2.00 -1.30
N LEU A 38 -10.28 2.24 -1.24
CA LEU A 38 -9.25 1.22 -1.48
C LEU A 38 -9.26 0.16 -0.37
N MET A 39 -9.46 0.55 0.89
CA MET A 39 -9.56 -0.39 2.01
C MET A 39 -10.72 -1.37 1.85
N ILE A 40 -11.88 -0.88 1.39
CA ILE A 40 -13.06 -1.73 1.16
C ILE A 40 -12.88 -2.61 -0.09
N GLY A 41 -12.55 -2.01 -1.23
CA GLY A 41 -12.59 -2.69 -2.53
C GLY A 41 -11.33 -3.46 -2.91
N SER A 42 -10.16 -2.93 -2.50
CA SER A 42 -8.84 -3.42 -2.87
C SER A 42 -8.06 -4.00 -1.70
N LYS A 43 -8.52 -3.91 -0.44
CA LYS A 43 -7.89 -4.55 0.74
C LYS A 43 -6.36 -4.63 0.62
N PRO A 44 -5.66 -3.49 0.63
CA PRO A 44 -4.22 -3.45 0.44
C PRO A 44 -3.52 -4.28 1.53
N GLU A 45 -2.43 -4.93 1.16
CA GLU A 45 -1.65 -5.76 2.09
C GLU A 45 -0.87 -4.91 3.10
N PHE A 46 -0.44 -3.73 2.67
CA PHE A 46 0.31 -2.79 3.49
C PHE A 46 -0.19 -1.37 3.24
N ILE A 47 -0.23 -0.58 4.31
CA ILE A 47 -0.49 0.85 4.26
C ILE A 47 0.73 1.53 4.88
N TYR A 48 1.27 2.53 4.20
CA TYR A 48 2.39 3.32 4.70
C TYR A 48 2.01 4.78 4.78
N VAL A 49 2.24 5.38 5.93
CA VAL A 49 2.06 6.80 6.19
C VAL A 49 3.43 7.46 6.20
N LEU A 50 3.60 8.48 5.37
CA LEU A 50 4.81 9.30 5.35
C LEU A 50 4.56 10.57 6.16
N GLY A 51 5.44 10.82 7.12
CA GLY A 51 5.51 12.07 7.87
C GLY A 51 6.88 12.71 7.71
N LYS A 52 6.98 14.00 8.03
CA LYS A 52 8.25 14.73 8.08
C LYS A 52 8.36 15.40 9.44
N ASP A 53 9.49 15.24 10.11
CA ASP A 53 9.72 15.89 11.40
C ASP A 53 10.21 17.34 11.23
N ASN A 54 10.38 18.03 12.35
CA ASN A 54 10.82 19.43 12.38
C ASN A 54 12.27 19.64 11.88
N SER A 55 13.09 18.58 11.87
CA SER A 55 14.45 18.61 11.29
C SER A 55 14.45 18.38 9.78
N GLY A 56 13.30 18.02 9.22
CA GLY A 56 13.11 17.76 7.82
C GLY A 56 13.39 16.31 7.40
N ILE A 57 13.56 15.40 8.34
CA ILE A 57 13.75 13.97 8.09
C ILE A 57 12.38 13.32 7.84
N SER A 58 12.30 12.48 6.81
CA SER A 58 11.09 11.74 6.48
C SER A 58 11.03 10.43 7.26
N HIS A 59 9.87 10.16 7.85
CA HIS A 59 9.59 8.95 8.62
C HIS A 59 8.49 8.16 7.95
N VAL A 60 8.70 6.85 7.83
CA VAL A 60 7.71 5.93 7.25
C VAL A 60 7.15 5.08 8.37
N ARG A 61 5.82 5.07 8.51
CA ARG A 61 5.11 4.21 9.46
C ARG A 61 4.23 3.25 8.70
N ARG A 62 4.29 1.97 9.04
CA ARG A 62 3.33 0.98 8.56
C ARG A 62 2.07 1.08 9.41
N GLN A 63 0.91 1.14 8.78
CA GLN A 63 -0.39 1.11 9.42
C GLN A 63 -1.11 -0.20 9.06
N TYR A 64 -1.72 -0.82 10.04
CA TYR A 64 -2.51 -2.04 9.91
C TYR A 64 -4.01 -1.71 9.92
N SER A 65 -4.82 -2.60 9.34
CA SER A 65 -6.27 -2.43 9.24
C SER A 65 -7.00 -2.43 10.59
N ASP A 66 -6.35 -2.92 11.64
CA ASP A 66 -6.85 -2.89 13.02
C ASP A 66 -6.49 -1.59 13.77
N GLY A 67 -5.88 -0.62 13.07
CA GLY A 67 -5.49 0.67 13.63
C GLY A 67 -4.12 0.67 14.32
N ARG A 68 -3.43 -0.48 14.43
CA ARG A 68 -2.04 -0.50 14.92
C ARG A 68 -1.11 0.17 13.91
N SER A 69 -0.03 0.75 14.41
CA SER A 69 1.01 1.34 13.57
C SER A 69 2.38 1.06 14.13
N GLU A 70 3.33 0.73 13.26
CA GLU A 70 4.73 0.46 13.61
C GLU A 70 5.64 1.39 12.79
N GLU A 71 6.74 1.86 13.37
CA GLU A 71 7.76 2.54 12.57
C GLU A 71 8.41 1.54 11.62
N ALA A 72 8.37 1.84 10.32
CA ALA A 72 8.99 0.99 9.31
C ALA A 72 10.53 1.14 9.31
N ASN A 73 11.06 2.15 10.03
CA ASN A 73 12.49 2.42 10.16
C ASN A 73 13.19 1.57 11.24
N GLY A 74 12.48 0.65 11.91
CA GLY A 74 13.07 -0.28 12.86
C GLY A 74 13.80 -1.42 12.16
N ASN A 75 15.12 -1.51 12.39
CA ASN A 75 15.98 -2.64 12.02
C ASN A 75 15.25 -3.99 12.25
N PRO A 76 14.95 -4.80 11.20
CA PRO A 76 14.29 -6.10 11.38
C PRO A 76 15.17 -7.13 12.11
N TYR A 77 16.45 -6.80 12.36
CA TYR A 77 17.41 -7.60 13.10
C TYR A 77 17.99 -6.79 14.28
N GLY A 78 17.16 -6.47 15.27
CA GLY A 78 17.65 -6.09 16.58
C GLY A 78 18.29 -7.30 17.26
N ARG A 79 19.63 -7.41 17.19
CA ARG A 79 20.44 -8.08 18.20
C ARG A 79 21.00 -7.03 19.14
#